data_AF-A0A9D0C718-F1
#
_entry.id   AF-A0A9D0C718-F1
#
_cell.length_a   1.000
_cell.length_b   1.000
_cell.length_c   1.000
_cell.angle_alpha   90.00
_cell.angle_beta   90.00
_cell.angle_gamma   90.00
#
_symmetry.space_group_name_H-M   'P 1'
#
loop_
_entity.id
_entity.type
_entity.pdbx_description
1 polymer ?
#
loop_
_entity_poly.entity_id
_entity_poly.type
_entity_poly.pdbx_seq_one_letter_code
_entity_poly.pdbx_strand_id
1 'polypeptide(L)'
;MPGNTFGTLFRVTTWGESHGRAIGAVIDGCPPGVPLTAEMIQQELERRRPGKGGATSPRKEPDRVEIMSGTFRPDGCDRELTTGTPISLVIFNKDAHSGSYDHIRDVFRPGHGDLTYQAKYGIRDYRGGGRASARETAARVAAGAVA
;
A
#
# COMPACT_ATOMS: atom_id res chain seq x y z
N MET A 1 7.41 18.41 -3.06
CA MET A 1 6.84 18.17 -1.71
C MET A 1 7.51 16.94 -1.11
N PRO A 2 8.15 17.04 0.06
CA PRO A 2 8.21 15.89 0.95
C PRO A 2 6.75 15.51 1.24
N GLY A 3 6.33 14.31 0.90
CA GLY A 3 4.91 13.97 1.07
C GLY A 3 4.60 12.58 0.55
N ASN A 4 3.88 11.85 1.37
CA ASN A 4 3.22 10.61 1.02
C ASN A 4 1.80 10.84 0.48
N THR A 5 1.44 12.09 0.16
CA THR A 5 0.13 12.52 -0.34
C THR A 5 0.22 12.98 -1.79
N PHE A 6 -0.70 12.50 -2.62
CA PHE A 6 -0.81 12.79 -4.06
C PHE A 6 -2.20 13.36 -4.38
N GLY A 7 -2.29 14.27 -5.35
CA GLY A 7 -3.56 14.87 -5.80
C GLY A 7 -3.95 16.16 -5.08
N THR A 8 -5.09 16.75 -5.47
CA THR A 8 -5.54 18.07 -4.98
C THR A 8 -6.99 18.08 -4.49
N LEU A 9 -7.93 17.54 -5.27
CA LEU A 9 -9.32 17.35 -4.85
C LEU A 9 -9.52 15.92 -4.38
N PHE A 10 -9.26 14.96 -5.27
CA PHE A 10 -9.04 13.57 -4.92
C PHE A 10 -7.61 13.41 -4.42
N ARG A 11 -7.44 13.21 -3.10
CA ARG A 11 -6.13 13.12 -2.45
C ARG A 11 -5.90 11.72 -1.92
N VAL A 12 -4.75 11.15 -2.23
CA VAL A 12 -4.34 9.83 -1.75
C VAL A 12 -3.11 9.97 -0.87
N THR A 13 -3.19 9.55 0.39
CA THR A 13 -2.06 9.50 1.32
C THR A 13 -1.69 8.06 1.63
N THR A 14 -0.50 7.61 1.24
CA THR A 14 -0.03 6.22 1.47
C THR A 14 0.84 6.10 2.72
N TRP A 15 0.80 4.96 3.41
CA TRP A 15 1.56 4.74 4.64
C TRP A 15 2.04 3.29 4.76
N GLY A 16 3.00 3.08 5.67
CA GLY A 16 3.54 1.77 6.04
C GLY A 16 4.83 1.37 5.31
N GLU A 17 5.52 0.41 5.93
CA GLU A 17 6.80 -0.13 5.50
C GLU A 17 6.67 -1.60 5.08
N SER A 18 7.61 -2.07 4.25
CA SER A 18 7.57 -3.43 3.69
C SER A 18 7.70 -4.58 4.68
N HIS A 19 8.19 -4.31 5.89
CA HIS A 19 8.25 -5.25 7.02
C HIS A 19 7.51 -4.73 8.25
N GLY A 20 6.71 -3.66 8.10
CA GLY A 20 5.75 -3.26 9.12
C GLY A 20 4.59 -4.24 9.19
N ARG A 21 3.65 -4.01 10.13
CA ARG A 21 2.44 -4.83 10.27
C ARG A 21 1.54 -4.77 9.03
N ALA A 22 1.46 -3.60 8.41
CA ALA A 22 0.62 -3.34 7.26
C ALA A 22 1.15 -2.16 6.45
N ILE A 23 0.64 -2.04 5.23
CA ILE A 23 0.68 -0.81 4.44
C ILE A 23 -0.76 -0.40 4.13
N GLY A 24 -0.96 0.84 3.69
CA GLY A 24 -2.29 1.30 3.38
C GLY A 24 -2.34 2.66 2.71
N ALA A 25 -3.56 3.11 2.46
CA ALA A 25 -3.85 4.42 1.89
C ALA A 25 -5.08 5.03 2.55
N VAL A 26 -5.09 6.35 2.68
CA VAL A 26 -6.27 7.14 2.99
C VAL A 26 -6.60 7.99 1.78
N ILE A 27 -7.82 7.90 1.29
CA ILE A 27 -8.34 8.66 0.16
C ILE A 27 -9.34 9.69 0.67
N ASP A 28 -9.10 10.95 0.34
CA ASP A 28 -9.99 12.09 0.61
C ASP A 28 -10.52 12.66 -0.71
N GLY A 29 -11.74 13.20 -0.69
CA GLY A 29 -12.38 13.81 -1.86
C GLY A 29 -13.04 12.84 -2.86
N CYS A 30 -13.26 11.57 -2.48
CA CYS A 30 -14.15 10.68 -3.23
C CYS A 30 -15.61 11.11 -2.97
N PRO A 31 -16.44 11.34 -4.01
CA PRO A 31 -17.84 11.74 -3.81
C PRO A 31 -18.67 10.63 -3.16
N PRO A 32 -19.78 10.95 -2.47
CA PRO A 32 -20.70 9.94 -1.93
C PRO A 32 -21.50 9.23 -3.04
N GLY A 33 -22.01 8.04 -2.73
CA GLY A 33 -22.92 7.28 -3.60
C GLY A 33 -22.25 6.46 -4.70
N VAL A 34 -20.92 6.37 -4.71
CA VAL A 34 -20.17 5.55 -5.66
C VAL A 34 -20.12 4.11 -5.14
N PRO A 35 -20.50 3.09 -5.92
CA PRO A 35 -20.31 1.70 -5.55
C PRO A 35 -18.84 1.36 -5.30
N LEU A 36 -18.53 0.83 -4.13
CA LEU A 36 -17.18 0.42 -3.78
C LEU A 36 -17.21 -0.81 -2.88
N THR A 37 -16.57 -1.89 -3.30
CA THR A 37 -16.37 -3.09 -2.47
C THR A 37 -14.91 -3.52 -2.44
N ALA A 38 -14.53 -4.29 -1.42
CA ALA A 38 -13.18 -4.82 -1.30
C ALA A 38 -12.80 -5.71 -2.50
N GLU A 39 -13.76 -6.43 -3.09
CA GLU A 39 -13.56 -7.31 -4.24
C GLU A 39 -13.14 -6.52 -5.49
N MET A 40 -13.73 -5.34 -5.71
CA MET A 40 -13.36 -4.47 -6.83
C MET A 40 -11.89 -4.06 -6.73
N ILE A 41 -11.45 -3.66 -5.54
CA ILE A 41 -10.06 -3.29 -5.27
C ILE A 41 -9.14 -4.52 -5.38
N GLN A 42 -9.59 -5.68 -4.91
CA GLN A 42 -8.81 -6.91 -4.94
C GLN A 42 -8.45 -7.33 -6.38
N GLN A 43 -9.33 -7.13 -7.36
CA GLN A 43 -9.04 -7.45 -8.76
C GLN A 43 -7.81 -6.72 -9.28
N GLU A 44 -7.68 -5.43 -8.95
CA GLU A 44 -6.51 -4.63 -9.33
C GLU A 44 -5.25 -5.06 -8.56
N LEU A 45 -5.39 -5.43 -7.29
CA LEU A 45 -4.27 -5.98 -6.51
C LEU A 45 -3.77 -7.33 -7.07
N GLU A 46 -4.66 -8.19 -7.56
CA GLU A 46 -4.26 -9.44 -8.24
C GLU A 46 -3.57 -9.21 -9.59
N ARG A 47 -3.86 -8.09 -10.26
CA ARG A 47 -3.12 -7.67 -11.46
C ARG A 47 -1.71 -7.21 -11.11
N ARG A 48 -1.56 -6.48 -10.00
CA ARG A 48 -0.26 -6.03 -9.46
C ARG A 48 0.60 -7.18 -8.93
N ARG A 49 -0.03 -8.20 -8.36
CA ARG A 49 0.62 -9.21 -7.52
C ARG A 49 1.88 -9.79 -8.20
N PRO A 50 3.05 -9.79 -7.51
CA PRO A 50 4.26 -10.41 -8.04
C PRO A 50 4.08 -11.92 -8.19
N GLY A 51 4.88 -12.55 -9.05
CA GLY A 51 4.87 -14.02 -9.23
C GLY A 51 4.41 -14.52 -10.60
N LYS A 52 4.01 -13.65 -11.53
CA LYS A 52 3.61 -14.03 -12.91
C LYS A 52 4.78 -14.06 -13.91
N GLY A 53 6.03 -13.83 -13.47
CA GLY A 53 7.22 -13.79 -14.33
C GLY A 53 8.54 -14.02 -13.57
N GLY A 54 9.63 -14.28 -14.30
CA GLY A 54 10.90 -14.80 -13.75
C GLY A 54 11.73 -13.84 -12.88
N ALA A 55 11.43 -12.54 -12.85
CA ALA A 55 12.15 -11.52 -12.06
C ALA A 55 11.32 -10.97 -10.89
N THR A 56 10.50 -11.81 -10.27
CA THR A 56 9.56 -11.39 -9.21
C THR A 56 10.01 -11.81 -7.82
N SER A 57 9.55 -11.10 -6.79
CA SER A 57 9.80 -11.46 -5.40
C SER A 57 9.23 -12.86 -5.11
N PRO A 58 9.93 -13.71 -4.32
CA PRO A 58 9.40 -15.01 -3.91
C PRO A 58 8.25 -14.91 -2.91
N ARG A 59 7.98 -13.71 -2.36
CA ARG A 59 6.92 -13.51 -1.37
C ARG A 59 5.55 -13.85 -1.94
N LYS A 60 4.77 -14.62 -1.20
CA LYS A 60 3.39 -14.96 -1.53
C LYS A 60 2.42 -14.13 -0.71
N GLU A 61 2.62 -12.82 -0.67
CA GLU A 61 1.67 -11.91 -0.04
C GLU A 61 0.31 -12.04 -0.76
N PRO A 62 -0.79 -12.31 -0.04
CA PRO A 62 -2.11 -12.44 -0.65
C PRO A 62 -2.72 -11.07 -0.99
N ASP A 63 -2.07 -9.97 -0.61
CA ASP A 63 -2.49 -8.58 -0.86
C ASP A 63 -3.98 -8.38 -0.62
N ARG A 64 -4.48 -8.91 0.51
CA ARG A 64 -5.88 -8.75 0.93
C ARG A 64 -6.08 -7.34 1.43
N VAL A 65 -6.97 -6.60 0.78
CA VAL A 65 -7.36 -5.26 1.18
C VAL A 65 -8.58 -5.30 2.10
N GLU A 66 -8.54 -4.46 3.12
CA GLU A 66 -9.66 -4.19 4.03
C GLU A 66 -10.03 -2.71 3.93
N ILE A 67 -11.33 -2.43 3.74
CA ILE A 67 -11.88 -1.07 3.79
C ILE A 67 -12.24 -0.79 5.25
N MET A 68 -11.55 0.17 5.86
CA MET A 68 -11.70 0.49 7.28
C MET A 68 -12.69 1.62 7.54
N SER A 69 -12.94 2.48 6.53
CA SER A 69 -13.86 3.62 6.62
C SER A 69 -14.27 4.11 5.24
N GLY A 70 -15.24 5.03 5.19
CA GLY A 70 -15.63 5.76 3.98
C GLY A 70 -16.62 5.04 3.07
N THR A 71 -17.07 3.85 3.46
CA THR A 71 -18.19 3.14 2.83
C THR A 71 -19.29 2.85 3.85
N PHE A 72 -20.52 2.73 3.36
CA PHE A 72 -21.69 2.33 4.12
C PHE A 72 -22.66 1.61 3.17
N ARG A 73 -23.43 0.66 3.69
CA ARG A 73 -24.50 -0.01 2.96
C ARG A 73 -25.85 0.48 3.50
N PRO A 74 -26.51 1.43 2.83
CA PRO A 74 -27.84 1.89 3.23
C PRO A 74 -28.89 0.78 3.14
N ASP A 75 -29.93 0.89 3.96
CA ASP A 75 -31.09 -0.01 3.90
C ASP A 75 -31.73 0.03 2.50
N GLY A 76 -32.05 -1.15 1.97
CA GLY A 76 -32.60 -1.30 0.62
C GLY A 76 -31.58 -1.15 -0.51
N CYS A 77 -30.29 -0.94 -0.22
CA CYS A 77 -29.22 -0.97 -1.21
C CYS A 77 -28.56 -2.36 -1.25
N ASP A 78 -28.29 -2.85 -2.46
CA ASP A 78 -27.64 -4.15 -2.71
C ASP A 78 -26.11 -4.10 -2.59
N ARG A 79 -25.54 -2.90 -2.45
CA ARG A 79 -24.10 -2.65 -2.52
C ARG A 79 -23.64 -1.61 -1.51
N GLU A 80 -22.37 -1.71 -1.14
CA GLU A 80 -21.69 -0.66 -0.39
C GLU A 80 -21.45 0.55 -1.28
N LEU A 81 -21.72 1.72 -0.72
CA LEU A 81 -21.55 3.01 -1.36
C LEU A 81 -20.56 3.85 -0.56
N THR A 82 -19.79 4.67 -1.26
CA THR A 82 -18.95 5.69 -0.61
C THR A 82 -19.82 6.70 0.12
N THR A 83 -19.33 7.19 1.25
CA THR A 83 -20.07 8.15 2.10
C THR A 83 -19.70 9.61 1.81
N GLY A 84 -18.70 9.86 0.98
CA GLY A 84 -18.10 11.19 0.79
C GLY A 84 -17.06 11.56 1.86
N THR A 85 -16.88 10.72 2.88
CA THR A 85 -15.86 10.89 3.93
C THR A 85 -14.58 10.14 3.56
N PRO A 86 -13.45 10.37 4.26
CA PRO A 86 -12.20 9.66 3.96
C PRO A 86 -12.34 8.13 3.96
N ILE A 87 -11.86 7.51 2.88
CA ILE A 87 -11.80 6.06 2.70
C ILE A 87 -10.43 5.58 3.15
N SER A 88 -10.39 4.73 4.17
CA SER A 88 -9.15 4.14 4.69
C SER A 88 -9.03 2.69 4.23
N LEU A 89 -7.89 2.36 3.63
CA LEU A 89 -7.57 1.03 3.09
C LEU A 89 -6.36 0.47 3.83
N VAL A 90 -6.44 -0.79 4.26
CA VAL A 90 -5.34 -1.52 4.92
C VAL A 90 -5.02 -2.80 4.15
N ILE A 91 -3.73 -3.10 3.98
CA ILE A 91 -3.23 -4.37 3.47
C ILE A 91 -2.19 -4.90 4.46
N PHE A 92 -2.51 -6.01 5.13
CA PHE A 92 -1.61 -6.63 6.10
C PHE A 92 -0.46 -7.37 5.40
N ASN A 93 0.76 -7.20 5.93
CA ASN A 93 1.91 -7.98 5.51
C ASN A 93 1.89 -9.32 6.26
N LYS A 94 1.85 -10.45 5.55
CA LYS A 94 1.78 -11.80 6.14
C LYS A 94 3.06 -12.61 5.97
N ASP A 95 3.88 -12.28 4.98
CA ASP A 95 5.03 -13.08 4.54
C ASP A 95 6.35 -12.30 4.65
N ALA A 96 6.41 -11.38 5.62
CA ALA A 96 7.54 -10.50 5.85
C ALA A 96 8.65 -11.22 6.67
N HIS A 97 9.53 -11.93 5.98
CA HIS A 97 10.69 -12.58 6.60
C HIS A 97 11.89 -11.63 6.76
N SER A 98 11.93 -10.92 7.89
CA SER A 98 12.98 -9.93 8.16
C SER A 98 14.39 -10.53 8.22
N GLY A 99 14.55 -11.75 8.76
CA GLY A 99 15.85 -12.41 8.94
C GLY A 99 16.60 -12.72 7.64
N SER A 100 15.88 -12.84 6.52
CA SER A 100 16.51 -13.03 5.19
C SER A 100 17.38 -11.85 4.76
N TYR A 101 17.26 -10.69 5.42
CA TYR A 101 17.98 -9.46 5.10
C TYR A 101 19.11 -9.13 6.09
N ASP A 102 19.41 -9.97 7.08
CA ASP A 102 20.44 -9.64 8.08
C ASP A 102 21.84 -9.50 7.47
N HIS A 103 22.15 -10.26 6.41
CA HIS A 103 23.43 -10.17 5.70
C HIS A 103 23.68 -8.81 5.00
N ILE A 104 22.64 -7.98 4.79
CA ILE A 104 22.78 -6.63 4.22
C ILE A 104 22.65 -5.52 5.27
N ARG A 105 22.64 -5.86 6.56
CA ARG A 105 22.52 -4.90 7.66
C ARG A 105 23.55 -3.78 7.59
N ASP A 106 24.77 -4.11 7.19
CA ASP A 106 25.91 -3.18 7.14
C ASP A 106 26.35 -2.84 5.70
N VAL A 107 25.55 -3.25 4.70
CA VAL A 107 25.87 -3.06 3.27
C VAL A 107 24.85 -2.12 2.63
N PHE A 108 25.32 -1.08 1.92
CA PHE A 108 24.45 -0.25 1.08
C PHE A 108 24.36 -0.87 -0.32
N ARG A 109 23.16 -1.29 -0.73
CA ARG A 109 22.97 -1.97 -2.03
C ARG A 109 23.02 -0.94 -3.17
N PRO A 110 23.82 -1.17 -4.21
CA PRO A 110 23.80 -0.31 -5.41
C PRO A 110 22.39 -0.18 -5.99
N GLY A 111 22.04 1.04 -6.42
CA GLY A 111 20.73 1.35 -7.01
C GLY A 111 19.55 1.40 -6.03
N HIS A 112 19.75 1.09 -4.75
CA HIS A 112 18.70 1.18 -3.73
C HIS A 112 18.75 2.49 -2.96
N GLY A 113 17.64 2.83 -2.30
CA GLY A 113 17.53 4.01 -1.44
C GLY A 113 18.33 3.94 -0.12
N ASP A 114 19.16 2.91 0.07
CA ASP A 114 19.81 2.62 1.34
C ASP A 114 20.69 3.78 1.83
N LEU A 115 21.65 4.20 0.99
CA LEU A 115 22.60 5.27 1.34
C LEU A 115 21.90 6.63 1.48
N THR A 116 20.95 6.94 0.59
CA THR A 116 20.25 8.23 0.59
C THR A 116 19.30 8.36 1.79
N TYR A 117 18.65 7.28 2.22
CA TYR A 117 17.87 7.28 3.47
C TYR A 117 18.77 7.49 4.68
N GLN A 118 19.88 6.76 4.78
CA GLN A 118 20.82 6.90 5.89
C GLN A 118 21.39 8.33 5.96
N ALA A 119 21.83 8.90 4.83
CA ALA A 119 22.39 10.24 4.77
C ALA A 119 21.36 11.34 5.09
N LYS A 120 20.10 11.17 4.65
CA LYS A 120 19.05 12.19 4.83
C LYS A 120 18.39 12.13 6.21
N TYR A 121 18.11 10.93 6.72
CA TYR A 121 17.30 10.73 7.92
C TYR A 121 18.08 10.17 9.10
N GLY A 122 19.35 9.77 8.93
CA GLY A 122 20.15 9.14 9.98
C GLY A 122 19.74 7.71 10.33
N ILE A 123 18.68 7.19 9.69
CA ILE A 123 18.14 5.85 9.93
C ILE A 123 17.76 5.18 8.61
N ARG A 124 18.04 3.87 8.52
CA ARG A 124 17.71 3.03 7.39
C ARG A 124 17.10 1.72 7.86
N ASP A 125 15.93 1.38 7.33
CA ASP A 125 15.39 0.03 7.47
C ASP A 125 16.01 -0.90 6.41
N TYR A 126 17.03 -1.64 6.82
CA TYR A 126 17.72 -2.60 5.96
C TYR A 126 16.85 -3.81 5.60
N ARG A 127 15.75 -4.06 6.33
CA ARG A 127 14.82 -5.17 6.07
C ARG A 127 13.99 -4.78 4.85
N GLY A 128 14.40 -5.20 3.66
CA GLY A 128 13.63 -5.03 2.41
C GLY A 128 13.33 -3.59 2.00
N GLY A 129 14.15 -2.62 2.43
CA GLY A 129 14.12 -1.22 1.98
C GLY A 129 13.04 -0.33 2.62
N GLY A 130 12.35 -0.80 3.66
CA GLY A 130 11.36 0.00 4.41
C GLY A 130 10.34 0.73 3.52
N ARG A 131 10.24 2.05 3.68
CA ARG A 131 9.32 2.91 2.94
C ARG A 131 9.64 3.07 1.45
N ALA A 132 10.89 2.85 1.05
CA ALA A 132 11.33 2.92 -0.35
C ALA A 132 11.02 1.64 -1.15
N SER A 133 10.52 0.60 -0.48
CA SER A 133 10.19 -0.67 -1.09
C SER A 133 9.05 -0.56 -2.11
N ALA A 134 9.11 -1.37 -3.17
CA ALA A 134 8.01 -1.57 -4.11
C ALA A 134 6.74 -2.15 -3.44
N ARG A 135 6.80 -2.57 -2.17
CA ARG A 135 5.62 -2.94 -1.39
C ARG A 135 4.57 -1.82 -1.38
N GLU A 136 5.00 -0.56 -1.29
CA GLU A 136 4.08 0.57 -1.24
C GLU A 136 3.22 0.73 -2.50
N THR A 137 3.63 0.18 -3.66
CA THR A 137 2.79 0.25 -4.86
C THR A 137 1.47 -0.50 -4.70
N ALA A 138 1.35 -1.45 -3.75
CA ALA A 138 0.06 -2.06 -3.42
C ALA A 138 -0.93 -1.03 -2.86
N ALA A 139 -0.48 -0.13 -1.99
CA ALA A 139 -1.33 0.95 -1.48
C ALA A 139 -1.76 1.91 -2.60
N ARG A 140 -0.86 2.18 -3.56
CA ARG A 140 -1.20 3.01 -4.74
C ARG A 140 -2.22 2.35 -5.65
N VAL A 141 -2.06 1.06 -5.94
CA VAL A 141 -3.01 0.29 -6.75
C VAL A 141 -4.37 0.22 -6.06
N ALA A 142 -4.38 -0.04 -4.74
CA ALA A 142 -5.62 -0.08 -3.97
C ALA A 142 -6.36 1.26 -4.01
N ALA A 143 -5.65 2.37 -3.83
CA ALA A 143 -6.24 3.70 -3.94
C ALA A 143 -6.63 4.07 -5.38
N GLY A 144 -5.87 3.61 -6.38
CA GLY A 144 -6.19 3.80 -7.79
C GLY A 144 -7.46 3.08 -8.22
N ALA A 145 -7.79 1.94 -7.60
CA ALA A 145 -9.05 1.24 -7.85
C ALA A 145 -10.30 1.99 -7.33
N VAL A 146 -10.10 3.01 -6.48
CA VAL A 146 -11.18 3.90 -5.98
C VAL A 146 -11.40 5.11 -6.90
N ALA A 147 -10.44 5.40 -7.80
CA ALA A 147 -10.45 6.58 -8.67
C ALA A 147 -11.10 6.29 -10.03
#